data_AF-A0A832CU64-F1
#
_entry.id   AF-A0A832CU64-F1
#
_cell.length_a   1.000
_cell.length_b   1.000
_cell.length_c   1.000
_cell.angle_alpha   90.00
_cell.angle_beta   90.00
_cell.angle_gamma   90.00
#
_symmetry.space_group_name_H-M   'P 1'
#
loop_
_entity.id
_entity.type
_entity.pdbx_description
1 polymer ?
#
loop_
_entity_poly.entity_id
_entity_poly.type
_entity_poly.pdbx_seq_one_letter_code
_entity_poly.pdbx_strand_id
1 'polypeptide(L)' 'MCMKVSGEDIMLYDEARKAYRARDIDKLRKIYDRLIEIKASPEIVYIVAKMIDEVEKQIQGIRA' A
#
# COMPACT_ATOMS: atom_id res chain seq x y z
N MET A 1 19.35 -11.97 -10.63
CA MET A 1 18.02 -11.72 -11.20
C MET A 1 17.60 -10.31 -10.81
N CYS A 2 17.76 -9.33 -11.71
CA CYS A 2 17.25 -7.98 -11.47
C CYS A 2 15.73 -8.03 -11.67
N MET A 3 14.98 -8.04 -10.57
CA MET A 3 13.52 -7.90 -10.62
C MET A 3 13.24 -6.55 -11.28
N LYS A 4 12.72 -6.58 -12.52
CA LYS A 4 12.21 -5.39 -13.19
C LYS A 4 11.07 -4.88 -12.32
N VAL A 5 11.31 -3.76 -11.64
CA VAL A 5 10.25 -2.88 -11.12
C VAL A 5 9.30 -2.67 -12.30
N SER A 6 8.14 -3.30 -12.24
CA SER A 6 7.33 -3.55 -13.44
C SER A 6 6.48 -2.37 -13.87
N GLY A 7 6.69 -1.14 -13.41
CA GLY A 7 5.85 0.01 -13.78
C GLY A 7 4.46 -0.06 -13.16
N GLU A 8 3.81 -1.23 -13.17
CA GLU A 8 2.57 -1.53 -12.46
C GLU A 8 2.75 -1.41 -10.95
N ASP A 9 3.90 -1.78 -10.39
CA ASP A 9 4.22 -1.58 -8.98
C ASP A 9 4.36 -0.10 -8.60
N ILE A 10 4.94 0.73 -9.46
CA ILE A 10 5.01 2.18 -9.28
C ILE A 10 3.62 2.81 -9.39
N MET A 11 2.79 2.36 -10.34
CA MET A 11 1.41 2.84 -10.48
C MET A 11 0.57 2.49 -9.25
N LEU A 12 0.64 1.24 -8.77
CA LEU A 12 -0.03 0.80 -7.56
C LEU A 12 0.46 1.58 -6.33
N TYR A 13 1.75 1.90 -6.26
CA TYR A 13 2.28 2.74 -5.19
C TYR A 13 1.73 4.18 -5.22
N ASP A 14 1.60 4.80 -6.39
CA ASP A 14 0.99 6.13 -6.52
C ASP A 14 -0.50 6.11 -6.17
N GLU A 15 -1.22 5.05 -6.56
CA GLU A 15 -2.61 4.83 -6.12
C GLU A 15 -2.71 4.65 -4.61
N ALA A 16 -1.78 3.90 -3.98
CA ALA A 16 -1.76 3.72 -2.55
C ALA A 16 -1.58 5.06 -1.83
N ARG A 17 -0.70 5.94 -2.32
CA ARG A 17 -0.52 7.29 -1.76
C ARG A 17 -1.79 8.13 -1.85
N LYS A 18 -2.53 8.05 -2.96
CA LYS A 18 -3.81 8.75 -3.12
C LYS A 18 -4.86 8.20 -2.14
N ALA A 19 -4.96 6.88 -2.02
CA ALA A 19 -5.86 6.21 -1.08
C ALA A 19 -5.53 6.57 0.38
N TYR A 20 -4.25 6.59 0.75
CA TYR A 20 -3.78 7.00 2.07
C TYR A 20 -4.20 8.43 2.42
N ARG A 21 -4.03 9.39 1.49
CA ARG A 21 -4.49 10.77 1.69
C ARG A 21 -6.00 10.89 1.84
N ALA A 22 -6.74 10.06 1.12
CA ALA A 22 -8.20 9.96 1.23
C ALA A 22 -8.65 9.18 2.48
N ARG A 23 -7.72 8.57 3.24
CA ARG A 23 -7.98 7.63 4.34
C ARG A 23 -8.90 6.46 3.91
N ASP A 24 -8.81 6.09 2.64
CA ASP A 24 -9.58 5.01 2.04
C ASP A 24 -8.87 3.69 2.28
N ILE A 25 -9.26 3.02 3.35
CA ILE A 25 -8.57 1.82 3.82
C ILE A 25 -8.90 0.58 3.00
N ASP A 26 -10.14 0.47 2.52
CA ASP A 26 -10.57 -0.62 1.66
C ASP A 26 -9.77 -0.60 0.35
N LYS A 27 -9.51 0.59 -0.18
CA LYS A 27 -8.68 0.74 -1.37
C LYS A 27 -7.21 0.42 -1.11
N LEU A 28 -6.65 0.84 0.03
CA LEU A 28 -5.28 0.47 0.40
C LEU A 28 -5.09 -1.05 0.51
N ARG A 29 -6.03 -1.76 1.14
CA ARG A 29 -6.01 -3.23 1.26
C ARG A 29 -6.05 -3.91 -0.12
N LYS A 30 -6.93 -3.48 -1.01
CA LYS A 30 -6.99 -3.99 -2.40
C LYS A 30 -5.67 -3.79 -3.15
N ILE A 31 -5.03 -2.63 -2.98
CA ILE A 31 -3.74 -2.34 -3.61
C ILE A 31 -2.64 -3.24 -3.02
N TYR A 32 -2.64 -3.45 -1.71
CA TYR A 32 -1.72 -4.36 -1.05
C TYR A 32 -1.83 -5.78 -1.59
N ASP A 33 -3.04 -6.33 -1.67
CA ASP A 33 -3.28 -7.68 -2.21
C ASP A 33 -2.75 -7.78 -3.64
N ARG A 34 -3.01 -6.77 -4.47
CA ARG A 34 -2.54 -6.73 -5.86
C ARG A 34 -1.01 -6.64 -5.96
N LEU A 35 -0.35 -5.91 -5.06
CA LEU A 35 1.11 -5.86 -4.99
C LEU A 35 1.71 -7.24 -4.63
N ILE A 36 1.04 -8.01 -3.78
CA ILE A 36 1.44 -9.39 -3.44
C ILE A 36 1.24 -10.32 -4.66
N GLU A 37 0.11 -10.23 -5.34
CA GLU A 37 -0.22 -11.05 -6.51
C GLU A 37 0.82 -10.91 -7.63
N ILE A 38 1.21 -9.66 -7.95
CA ILE A 38 2.22 -9.40 -8.99
C ILE A 38 3.65 -9.64 -8.51
N LYS A 39 3.85 -10.07 -7.25
CA LYS A 39 5.16 -10.22 -6.61
C LYS A 39 6.00 -8.95 -6.75
N ALA A 40 5.39 -7.81 -6.41
CA ALA A 40 6.03 -6.50 -6.46
C ALA A 40 7.25 -6.44 -5.53
N SER A 41 8.03 -5.36 -5.66
CA SER A 41 9.16 -5.11 -4.76
C SER A 41 8.73 -5.19 -3.29
N PRO A 42 9.42 -5.99 -2.45
CA PRO A 42 9.11 -6.11 -1.02
C PRO A 42 9.10 -4.75 -0.29
N GLU A 43 9.92 -3.81 -0.75
CA GLU A 43 9.97 -2.45 -0.19
C GLU A 43 8.64 -1.70 -0.41
N ILE A 44 8.06 -1.78 -1.61
CA ILE A 44 6.79 -1.14 -1.94
C ILE A 44 5.66 -1.77 -1.11
N VAL A 45 5.63 -3.10 -1.05
CA VAL A 45 4.67 -3.87 -0.25
C VAL A 45 4.73 -3.46 1.22
N TYR A 46 5.94 -3.34 1.78
CA TYR A 46 6.14 -2.92 3.17
C TYR A 46 5.61 -1.50 3.43
N ILE A 47 5.88 -0.55 2.52
CA ILE A 47 5.40 0.83 2.67
C ILE A 47 3.87 0.88 2.64
N VAL A 48 3.22 0.16 1.72
CA VAL A 48 1.75 0.12 1.66
C VAL A 48 1.14 -0.55 2.89
N ALA A 49 1.75 -1.62 3.41
CA ALA A 49 1.32 -2.23 4.68
C ALA A 49 1.39 -1.24 5.85
N LYS A 50 2.48 -0.46 5.95
CA LYS A 50 2.65 0.62 6.93
C LYS A 50 1.57 1.70 6.81
N MET A 51 1.23 2.09 5.58
CA MET A 51 0.14 3.03 5.32
C MET A 51 -1.21 2.51 5.82
N ILE A 52 -1.50 1.22 5.61
CA ILE A 52 -2.72 0.58 6.12
C ILE A 52 -2.76 0.67 7.64
N ASP A 53 -1.71 0.19 8.33
CA ASP A 53 -1.64 0.19 9.80
C ASP A 53 -1.81 1.60 10.40
N GLU A 54 -1.21 2.63 9.78
CA GLU A 54 -1.39 4.01 10.21
C GLU A 54 -2.83 4.52 10.04
N VAL A 55 -3.48 4.18 8.92
CA VAL A 55 -4.89 4.55 8.70
C VAL A 55 -5.81 3.76 9.63
N GLU A 56 -5.55 2.47 9.88
CA GLU A 56 -6.28 1.66 10.86
C GLU A 56 -6.21 2.28 12.26
N LYS A 57 -5.01 2.64 12.71
CA LYS A 57 -4.82 3.28 14.03
C LYS A 57 -5.56 4.60 14.13
N GLN A 58 -5.55 5.41 13.06
CA GLN A 58 -6.30 6.67 13.01
C GLN A 58 -7.82 6.44 13.05
N ILE A 59 -8.34 5.45 12.32
CA ILE A 59 -9.77 5.10 12.29
C ILE A 59 -10.22 4.53 13.65
N GLN A 60 -9.43 3.62 14.23
CA GLN A 60 -9.72 3.01 15.53
C GLN A 60 -9.60 4.00 16.69
N GLY A 61 -9.13 5.24 16.44
CA GLY A 61 -9.02 6.27 17.47
C GLY A 61 -8.04 5.89 18.58
N ILE A 62 -7.15 4.93 18.33
CA ILE A 62 -6.08 4.57 19.26
C ILE A 62 -5.04 5.69 19.17
N ARG A 63 -5.31 6.78 19.92
CA ARG A 63 -4.31 7.75 20.34
C ARG A 63 -3.21 6.97 21.06
N ALA A 64 -2.08 6.77 20.37
CA ALA A 64 -0.81 6.60 21.06
C ALA A 64 -0.43 7.92 21.75
#